data_AF-A0A7V2LC57-F1
#
_entry.id   AF-A0A7V2LC57-F1
#
_cell.length_a   1.000
_cell.length_b   1.000
_cell.length_c   1.000
_cell.angle_alpha   90.00
_cell.angle_beta   90.00
_cell.angle_gamma   90.00
#
_symmetry.space_group_name_H-M   'P 1'
#
loop_
_entity.id
_entity.type
_entity.pdbx_description
1 polymer ?
#
loop_
_entity_poly.entity_id
_entity_poly.type
_entity_poly.pdbx_seq_one_letter_code
_entity_poly.pdbx_strand_id
1 'polypeptide(L)'
;MTGRRWILSAFSVFIFLLIVWISAALLLNLVSAEGLPFDLGFRSRLGANYSPDNVSGPFGVFQLSIVGDALRDRGISPGDAEDQEENVKEALNSPVPTATARDFHGEPPYTPTPTQTFTPTETFTPTATPTPTPTRTPRPTRTPTRTRTQKPKPTNTPKPTNTPTPVDDKAPGVSGGAMDPPPGDLGVCAPNINVTNLHVTDPPISYGMQWVKLKYQVEGFSGPIFSDALIKVSGGPTGDGGWDAIYQGDIVFEIDTAWDPPGSGKFQINLWARARDKGGNETTSFLGDYTMPGSCAEE
;
A
#
# COMPACT_ATOMS: atom_id res chain seq x y z
N MET A 1 -54.06 -37.52 35.06
CA MET A 1 -53.51 -36.18 35.37
C MET A 1 -51.99 -36.22 35.65
N THR A 2 -51.21 -36.95 34.84
CA THR A 2 -49.77 -37.21 35.06
C THR A 2 -48.85 -36.48 34.07
N GLY A 3 -49.36 -36.03 32.91
CA GLY A 3 -48.55 -35.39 31.87
C GLY A 3 -48.10 -33.94 32.16
N ARG A 4 -48.82 -33.18 33.00
CA ARG A 4 -48.49 -31.76 33.28
C ARG A 4 -47.35 -31.55 34.28
N ARG A 5 -47.02 -32.55 35.10
CA ARG A 5 -45.97 -32.42 36.14
C ARG A 5 -44.55 -32.43 35.55
N TRP A 6 -44.37 -33.11 34.42
CA TRP A 6 -43.06 -33.17 33.74
C TRP A 6 -42.69 -31.83 33.09
N ILE A 7 -43.66 -31.15 32.46
CA ILE A 7 -43.44 -29.84 31.83
C ILE A 7 -43.03 -28.79 32.88
N LEU A 8 -43.70 -28.77 34.03
CA LEU A 8 -43.35 -27.84 35.12
C LEU A 8 -41.94 -28.12 35.67
N SER A 9 -41.55 -29.40 35.74
CA SER A 9 -40.21 -29.79 36.20
C SER A 9 -39.14 -29.38 35.19
N ALA A 10 -39.37 -29.63 33.89
CA ALA A 10 -38.46 -29.23 32.82
C ALA A 10 -38.30 -27.70 32.75
N PHE A 11 -39.39 -26.96 32.89
CA PHE A 11 -39.36 -25.50 32.89
C PHE A 11 -38.60 -24.93 34.11
N SER A 12 -38.77 -25.54 35.28
CA SER A 12 -38.04 -25.15 36.49
C SER A 12 -36.53 -25.41 36.37
N VAL A 13 -36.14 -26.53 35.75
CA VAL A 13 -34.71 -26.85 35.51
C VAL A 13 -34.11 -25.87 34.50
N PHE A 14 -34.85 -25.53 33.44
CA PHE A 14 -34.39 -24.56 32.44
C PHE A 14 -34.16 -23.18 33.04
N ILE A 15 -35.11 -22.68 33.85
CA ILE A 15 -34.95 -21.39 34.53
C ILE A 15 -33.73 -21.40 35.46
N PHE A 16 -33.53 -22.48 36.21
CA PHE A 16 -32.38 -22.60 37.09
C PHE A 16 -31.05 -22.54 36.31
N LEU A 17 -30.93 -23.27 35.19
CA LEU A 17 -29.75 -23.24 34.34
C LEU A 17 -29.51 -21.86 33.72
N LEU A 18 -30.58 -21.16 33.31
CA LEU A 18 -30.49 -19.80 32.79
C LEU A 18 -29.93 -18.82 33.84
N ILE A 19 -30.40 -18.90 35.09
CA ILE A 19 -29.92 -18.05 36.19
C ILE A 19 -28.45 -18.34 36.50
N VAL A 20 -28.03 -19.61 36.50
CA VAL A 20 -26.63 -19.99 36.69
C VAL A 20 -25.76 -19.43 35.55
N TRP A 21 -26.23 -19.52 34.30
CA TRP A 21 -25.51 -18.98 33.15
C TRP A 21 -25.37 -17.45 33.20
N ILE A 22 -26.46 -16.72 33.50
CA ILE A 22 -26.43 -15.26 33.68
C ILE A 22 -25.50 -14.86 34.82
N SER A 23 -25.55 -15.59 35.95
CA SER A 23 -24.66 -15.34 37.10
C SER A 23 -23.20 -15.59 36.74
N ALA A 24 -22.90 -16.65 35.98
CA ALA A 24 -21.56 -16.91 35.48
C ALA A 24 -21.10 -15.79 34.53
N ALA A 25 -21.94 -15.34 33.60
CA ALA A 25 -21.60 -14.24 32.69
C ALA A 25 -21.36 -12.91 33.41
N LEU A 26 -22.05 -12.66 34.53
CA LEU A 26 -21.89 -11.43 35.33
C LEU A 26 -20.72 -11.49 36.33
N LEU A 27 -20.41 -12.67 36.88
CA LEU A 27 -19.37 -12.84 37.90
C LEU A 27 -18.01 -13.23 37.31
N LEU A 28 -17.99 -13.92 36.17
CA LEU A 28 -16.78 -14.17 35.42
C LEU A 28 -16.46 -12.91 34.61
N ASN A 29 -15.70 -12.00 35.21
CA ASN A 29 -15.05 -10.93 34.47
C ASN A 29 -14.35 -11.56 33.26
N LEU A 30 -14.67 -11.08 32.05
CA LEU A 30 -13.83 -11.36 30.90
C LEU A 30 -12.41 -10.92 31.31
N VAL A 31 -11.50 -11.89 31.40
CA VAL A 31 -10.06 -11.60 31.46
C VAL A 31 -9.74 -10.94 30.13
N SER A 32 -9.92 -9.63 30.08
CA SER A 32 -9.45 -8.81 28.98
C SER A 32 -7.95 -9.05 28.88
N ALA A 33 -7.51 -9.52 27.71
CA ALA A 33 -6.10 -9.72 27.41
C ALA A 33 -5.35 -8.44 27.76
N GLU A 34 -4.46 -8.54 28.75
CA GLU A 34 -3.56 -7.49 29.15
C GLU A 34 -2.75 -7.09 27.91
N GLY A 35 -2.83 -5.81 27.53
CA GLY A 35 -2.09 -5.29 26.37
C GLY A 35 -0.61 -5.63 26.53
N LEU A 36 0.00 -6.16 25.47
CA LEU A 36 1.40 -6.56 25.45
C LEU A 36 2.29 -5.46 26.08
N PRO A 37 3.13 -5.78 27.08
CA PRO A 37 3.87 -4.80 27.87
C PRO A 37 5.06 -4.18 27.12
N PHE A 38 5.21 -4.48 25.83
CA PHE A 38 6.28 -3.96 25.00
C PHE A 38 5.70 -3.24 23.77
N ASP A 39 6.22 -2.03 23.55
CA ASP A 39 5.94 -1.21 22.37
C ASP A 39 6.42 -1.98 21.13
N LEU A 40 5.55 -2.23 20.15
CA LEU A 40 5.85 -2.91 18.87
C LEU A 40 6.73 -2.04 17.94
N GLY A 41 7.61 -1.22 18.52
CA GLY A 41 8.59 -0.39 17.85
C GLY A 41 9.80 -1.19 17.36
N PHE A 42 9.60 -2.30 16.65
CA PHE A 42 10.68 -2.94 15.87
C PHE A 42 10.96 -2.23 14.55
N ARG A 43 10.62 -0.94 14.43
CA ARG A 43 11.05 -0.12 13.32
C ARG A 43 12.31 0.60 13.74
N SER A 44 13.43 0.29 13.08
CA SER A 44 14.65 1.09 13.17
C SER A 44 14.27 2.57 13.00
N ARG A 45 14.54 3.39 14.02
CA ARG A 45 14.34 4.85 13.94
C ARG A 45 15.35 5.50 12.98
N LEU A 46 16.37 4.75 12.56
CA LEU A 46 17.28 5.14 11.50
C LEU A 46 16.70 4.63 10.18
N GLY A 47 16.30 5.56 9.32
CA GLY A 47 16.01 5.25 7.92
C GLY A 47 17.25 4.65 7.27
N ALA A 48 17.04 3.71 6.34
CA ALA A 48 18.15 3.14 5.57
C ALA A 48 18.90 4.29 4.87
N ASN A 49 20.18 4.46 5.22
CA ASN A 49 21.03 5.45 4.59
C ASN A 49 21.57 4.86 3.28
N TYR A 50 20.87 5.13 2.17
CA TYR A 50 21.33 4.80 0.83
C TYR A 50 22.25 5.88 0.24
N SER A 51 22.73 6.84 1.05
CA SER A 51 23.72 7.79 0.56
C SER A 51 24.95 7.04 0.09
N PRO A 52 25.57 7.44 -1.03
CA PRO A 52 26.84 6.88 -1.45
C PRO A 52 27.85 7.05 -0.32
N ASP A 53 28.50 5.96 0.08
CA ASP A 53 29.54 6.01 1.09
C ASP A 53 30.58 7.06 0.68
N ASN A 54 30.97 7.94 1.61
CA ASN A 54 31.98 8.99 1.40
C ASN A 54 33.41 8.41 1.22
N VAL A 55 33.54 7.12 0.93
CA VAL A 55 34.80 6.47 0.67
C VAL A 55 35.19 6.82 -0.76
N SER A 56 35.85 7.97 -0.94
CA SER A 56 36.59 8.32 -2.18
C SER A 56 37.85 7.47 -2.39
N GLY A 57 37.90 6.27 -1.80
CA GLY A 57 38.89 5.26 -2.13
C GLY A 57 38.33 4.38 -3.24
N PRO A 58 39.13 3.98 -4.24
CA PRO A 58 38.68 2.90 -5.12
C PRO A 58 38.29 1.73 -4.22
N PHE A 59 37.06 1.21 -4.38
CA PHE A 59 36.73 -0.09 -3.84
C PHE A 59 37.88 -1.00 -4.23
N GLY A 60 38.52 -1.65 -3.25
CA GLY A 60 39.55 -2.63 -3.54
C GLY A 60 38.99 -3.54 -4.61
N VAL A 61 39.58 -3.53 -5.80
CA VAL A 61 39.08 -4.28 -6.95
C VAL A 61 38.85 -5.69 -6.41
N PHE A 62 37.61 -6.19 -6.47
CA PHE A 62 37.32 -7.55 -6.08
C PHE A 62 38.18 -8.43 -6.99
N GLN A 63 39.32 -8.89 -6.48
CA GLN A 63 40.15 -9.81 -7.23
C GLN A 63 39.41 -11.14 -7.17
N LEU A 64 38.86 -11.56 -8.30
CA LEU A 64 38.17 -12.85 -8.42
C LEU A 64 39.07 -14.05 -8.12
N SER A 65 40.39 -13.85 -7.91
CA SER A 65 41.30 -14.87 -7.38
C SER A 65 40.83 -15.47 -6.06
N ILE A 66 40.07 -14.71 -5.25
CA ILE A 66 39.49 -15.22 -4.01
C ILE A 66 38.47 -16.34 -4.24
N VAL A 67 37.81 -16.36 -5.42
CA VAL A 67 36.86 -17.41 -5.79
C VAL A 67 37.63 -18.71 -6.03
N GLY A 68 38.72 -18.67 -6.81
CA GLY A 68 39.57 -19.84 -7.03
C GLY A 68 40.18 -20.39 -5.73
N ASP A 69 40.64 -19.52 -4.83
CA ASP A 69 41.19 -19.95 -3.54
C ASP A 69 40.12 -20.57 -2.61
N ALA A 70 38.92 -19.99 -2.56
CA ALA A 70 37.81 -20.54 -1.78
C ALA A 70 37.29 -21.88 -2.33
N LEU A 71 37.40 -22.11 -3.64
CA LEU A 71 37.05 -23.38 -4.28
C LEU A 71 38.12 -24.46 -4.00
N ARG A 72 39.41 -24.08 -4.01
CA ARG A 72 40.51 -24.97 -3.60
C ARG A 72 40.42 -25.38 -2.13
N ASP A 73 40.06 -24.47 -1.23
CA ASP A 73 39.81 -24.77 0.19
C ASP A 73 38.64 -25.73 0.41
N ARG A 74 37.73 -25.85 -0.56
CA ARG A 74 36.65 -26.85 -0.59
C ARG A 74 37.07 -28.20 -1.16
N GLY A 75 38.35 -28.38 -1.51
CA GLY A 75 38.90 -29.64 -2.01
C GLY A 75 38.64 -29.91 -3.50
N ILE A 76 38.31 -28.87 -4.27
CA ILE A 76 38.09 -28.96 -5.71
C ILE A 76 39.44 -29.03 -6.42
N SER A 77 39.55 -29.87 -7.46
CA SER A 77 40.80 -30.02 -8.21
C SER A 77 41.16 -28.71 -8.94
N PRO A 78 42.45 -28.43 -9.20
CA PRO A 78 42.85 -27.16 -9.82
C PRO A 78 42.19 -26.89 -11.17
N GLY A 79 41.99 -27.92 -12.00
CA GLY A 79 41.30 -27.78 -13.29
C GLY A 79 39.81 -27.49 -13.14
N ASP A 80 39.12 -28.20 -12.24
CA ASP A 80 37.69 -27.98 -12.01
C ASP A 80 37.41 -26.63 -11.35
N ALA A 81 38.34 -26.12 -10.55
CA ALA A 81 38.24 -24.81 -9.93
C ALA A 81 38.39 -23.67 -10.95
N GLU A 82 39.26 -23.83 -11.96
CA GLU A 82 39.42 -22.88 -13.06
C GLU A 82 38.16 -22.84 -13.93
N ASP A 83 37.59 -24.00 -14.28
CA ASP A 83 36.33 -24.09 -15.03
C ASP A 83 35.16 -23.45 -14.27
N GLN A 84 35.07 -23.65 -12.95
CA GLN A 84 34.04 -23.02 -12.13
C GLN A 84 34.26 -21.50 -11.98
N GLU A 85 35.51 -21.05 -11.88
CA GLU A 85 35.82 -19.62 -11.85
C GLU A 85 35.43 -18.93 -13.17
N GLU A 86 35.64 -19.59 -14.32
CA GLU A 86 35.21 -19.10 -15.64
C GLU A 86 33.68 -19.00 -15.73
N ASN A 87 32.96 -20.02 -15.27
CA ASN A 87 31.50 -19.99 -15.22
C ASN A 87 30.96 -18.87 -14.31
N VAL A 88 31.60 -18.59 -13.18
CA VAL A 88 31.22 -17.49 -12.29
C VAL A 88 31.52 -16.13 -12.93
N LYS A 89 32.66 -16.00 -13.63
CA LYS A 89 32.99 -14.80 -14.42
C LYS A 89 31.96 -14.54 -15.51
N GLU A 90 31.56 -15.58 -16.23
CA GLU A 90 30.55 -15.48 -17.27
C GLU A 90 29.18 -15.12 -16.69
N ALA A 91 28.80 -15.69 -15.54
CA ALA A 91 27.55 -15.35 -14.85
C ALA A 91 27.52 -13.91 -14.31
N LEU A 92 28.66 -13.37 -13.86
CA LEU A 92 28.78 -11.98 -13.40
C LEU A 92 28.83 -10.97 -14.54
N ASN A 93 29.39 -11.34 -15.69
CA ASN A 93 29.39 -10.52 -16.90
C ASN A 93 28.07 -10.61 -17.69
N SER A 94 27.31 -11.69 -17.48
CA SER A 94 25.97 -11.82 -18.01
C SER A 94 25.05 -10.84 -17.31
N PRO A 95 24.29 -10.00 -18.04
CA PRO A 95 23.31 -9.11 -17.44
C PRO A 95 22.36 -9.95 -16.60
N VAL A 96 22.24 -9.64 -15.31
CA VAL A 96 21.20 -10.23 -14.47
C VAL A 96 19.88 -9.89 -15.16
N PRO A 97 19.06 -10.89 -15.54
CA PRO A 97 17.75 -10.57 -16.06
C PRO A 97 17.00 -9.86 -14.94
N THR A 98 16.88 -8.54 -15.07
CA THR A 98 15.92 -7.78 -14.28
C THR A 98 14.61 -8.54 -14.41
N ALA A 99 13.94 -8.80 -13.29
CA ALA A 99 12.59 -9.33 -13.27
C ALA A 99 11.64 -8.29 -13.90
N THR A 100 11.82 -8.01 -15.17
CA THR A 100 10.94 -7.20 -15.98
C THR A 100 9.81 -8.14 -16.36
N ALA A 101 8.70 -8.02 -15.64
CA ALA A 101 7.49 -8.76 -15.94
C ALA A 101 7.20 -8.61 -17.45
N ARG A 102 7.18 -9.73 -18.18
CA ARG A 102 6.51 -9.78 -19.47
C ARG A 102 5.05 -9.40 -19.23
N ASP A 103 4.42 -8.70 -20.18
CA ASP A 103 2.98 -8.51 -20.07
C ASP A 103 2.24 -9.85 -20.19
N PHE A 104 0.96 -9.87 -19.84
CA PHE A 104 0.13 -11.08 -19.88
C PHE A 104 -0.06 -11.65 -21.30
N HIS A 105 0.43 -10.97 -22.34
CA HIS A 105 0.37 -11.40 -23.74
C HIS A 105 1.71 -11.92 -24.27
N GLY A 106 2.77 -11.90 -23.47
CA GLY A 106 4.09 -12.41 -23.83
C GLY A 106 4.87 -11.49 -24.78
N GLU A 107 4.40 -10.27 -25.00
CA GLU A 107 5.09 -9.27 -25.80
C GLU A 107 6.30 -8.72 -25.01
N PRO A 108 7.39 -8.36 -25.71
CA PRO A 108 8.53 -7.74 -25.05
C PRO A 108 8.09 -6.39 -24.45
N PRO A 109 8.38 -6.11 -23.17
CA PRO A 109 8.00 -4.85 -22.54
C PRO A 109 8.66 -3.69 -23.29
N TYR A 110 7.94 -2.57 -23.43
CA TYR A 110 8.43 -1.37 -24.10
C TYR A 110 9.83 -1.01 -23.60
N THR A 111 10.83 -1.15 -24.46
CA THR A 111 12.21 -0.79 -24.15
C THR A 111 12.25 0.73 -23.96
N PRO A 112 12.63 1.25 -22.77
CA PRO A 112 12.73 2.69 -22.59
C PRO A 112 13.77 3.22 -23.59
N THR A 113 13.34 4.13 -24.46
CA THR A 113 14.23 4.81 -25.40
C THR A 113 15.34 5.50 -24.60
N PRO A 114 16.63 5.20 -24.87
CA PRO A 114 17.72 5.80 -24.11
C PRO A 114 17.66 7.32 -24.23
N THR A 115 17.46 7.98 -23.09
CA THR A 115 17.46 9.44 -23.02
C THR A 115 18.89 9.91 -23.27
N GLN A 116 19.08 10.81 -24.24
CA GLN A 116 20.40 11.34 -24.58
C GLN A 116 21.09 11.89 -23.32
N THR A 117 22.19 11.25 -22.93
CA THR A 117 22.98 11.67 -21.77
C THR A 117 23.85 12.84 -22.21
N PHE A 118 23.67 14.00 -21.61
CA PHE A 118 24.51 15.16 -21.88
C PHE A 118 25.96 14.84 -21.54
N THR A 119 26.85 15.00 -22.51
CA THR A 119 28.30 14.82 -22.36
C THR A 119 28.84 15.79 -21.31
N PRO A 120 29.59 15.32 -20.30
CA PRO A 120 30.16 16.21 -19.29
C PRO A 120 31.10 17.22 -19.97
N THR A 121 30.89 18.50 -19.69
CA THR A 121 31.72 19.60 -20.22
C THR A 121 33.07 19.61 -19.50
N GLU A 122 34.15 19.81 -20.26
CA GLU A 122 35.51 19.82 -19.70
C GLU A 122 35.64 20.82 -18.55
N THR A 123 36.07 20.31 -17.40
CA THR A 123 36.32 21.11 -16.21
C THR A 123 37.69 21.74 -16.33
N PHE A 124 37.75 23.07 -16.34
CA PHE A 124 39.00 23.82 -16.43
C PHE A 124 39.96 23.45 -15.29
N THR A 125 41.19 23.10 -15.66
CA THR A 125 42.31 22.80 -14.77
C THR A 125 42.61 24.02 -13.88
N PRO A 126 42.69 23.89 -12.55
CA PRO A 126 42.99 25.02 -11.68
C PRO A 126 44.40 25.56 -11.95
N THR A 127 44.49 26.85 -12.25
CA THR A 127 45.73 27.56 -12.52
C THR A 127 46.59 27.64 -11.25
N ALA A 128 47.89 27.36 -11.37
CA ALA A 128 48.85 27.39 -10.27
C ALA A 128 48.83 28.75 -9.56
N THR A 129 48.52 28.73 -8.26
CA THR A 129 48.52 29.91 -7.40
C THR A 129 49.98 30.30 -7.07
N PRO A 130 50.37 31.59 -7.18
CA PRO A 130 51.74 32.00 -6.93
C PRO A 130 52.14 31.74 -5.46
N THR A 131 53.30 31.11 -5.29
CA THR A 131 53.92 30.81 -4.00
C THR A 131 54.23 32.11 -3.25
N PRO A 132 53.80 32.27 -1.98
CA PRO A 132 54.09 33.48 -1.21
C PRO A 132 55.60 33.61 -0.90
N THR A 133 56.15 34.77 -1.20
CA THR A 133 57.53 35.18 -0.90
C THR A 133 57.75 35.22 0.63
N PRO A 134 58.91 34.76 1.16
CA PRO A 134 59.17 34.77 2.59
C PRO A 134 59.27 36.20 3.14
N THR A 135 58.29 36.59 3.94
CA THR A 135 58.27 37.88 4.65
C THR A 135 59.14 37.81 5.91
N ARG A 136 59.87 38.90 6.19
CA ARG A 136 60.75 39.02 7.36
C ARG A 136 60.00 38.76 8.67
N THR A 137 60.55 37.87 9.48
CA THR A 137 60.07 37.51 10.82
C THR A 137 60.10 38.74 11.74
N PRO A 138 58.96 39.18 12.32
CA PRO A 138 58.96 40.25 13.30
C PRO A 138 59.56 39.77 14.63
N ARG A 139 60.28 40.69 15.29
CA ARG A 139 60.90 40.53 16.60
C ARG A 139 59.85 40.18 17.67
N PRO A 140 60.14 39.32 18.67
CA PRO A 140 59.19 38.93 19.71
C PRO A 140 58.73 40.15 20.52
N THR A 141 57.45 40.48 20.38
CA THR A 141 56.75 41.46 21.22
C THR A 141 56.31 40.78 22.51
N ARG A 142 56.24 41.57 23.60
CA ARG A 142 55.83 41.11 24.94
C ARG A 142 54.51 40.34 24.89
N THR A 143 54.52 39.14 25.46
CA THR A 143 53.36 38.27 25.59
C THR A 143 52.19 39.01 26.25
N PRO A 144 51.02 39.15 25.58
CA PRO A 144 49.86 39.76 26.21
C PRO A 144 49.36 38.86 27.34
N THR A 145 49.12 39.46 28.49
CA THR A 145 48.49 38.82 29.65
C THR A 145 47.12 38.29 29.25
N ARG A 146 46.80 37.03 29.60
CA ARG A 146 45.53 36.37 29.26
C ARG A 146 44.35 37.15 29.83
N THR A 147 43.71 37.99 29.03
CA THR A 147 42.40 38.56 29.36
C THR A 147 41.37 37.43 29.27
N ARG A 148 40.61 37.22 30.34
CA ARG A 148 39.55 36.21 30.43
C ARG A 148 38.47 36.51 29.39
N THR A 149 38.55 35.84 28.24
CA THR A 149 37.55 35.92 27.18
C THR A 149 36.22 35.40 27.72
N GLN A 150 35.17 36.23 27.70
CA GLN A 150 33.84 35.78 28.11
C GLN A 150 33.37 34.70 27.14
N LYS A 151 32.95 33.55 27.70
CA LYS A 151 32.38 32.43 26.95
C LYS A 151 31.18 32.97 26.13
N PRO A 152 31.13 32.78 24.80
CA PRO A 152 29.99 33.23 24.02
C PRO A 152 28.71 32.61 24.58
N LYS A 153 27.72 33.47 24.83
CA LYS A 153 26.39 33.04 25.25
C LYS A 153 25.82 32.15 24.14
N PRO A 154 25.31 30.94 24.45
CA PRO A 154 24.72 30.07 23.44
C PRO A 154 23.62 30.84 22.71
N THR A 155 23.79 30.98 21.40
CA THR A 155 22.80 31.57 20.50
C THR A 155 21.63 30.60 20.42
N ASN A 156 20.40 31.08 20.59
CA ASN A 156 19.21 30.24 20.44
C ASN A 156 19.21 29.65 19.03
N THR A 157 19.36 28.32 18.92
CA THR A 157 19.16 27.60 17.68
C THR A 157 17.73 27.89 17.20
N PRO A 158 17.52 28.34 15.94
CA PRO A 158 16.18 28.57 15.43
C PRO A 158 15.37 27.27 15.57
N LYS A 159 14.19 27.38 16.17
CA LYS A 159 13.24 26.28 16.27
C LYS A 159 12.98 25.76 14.85
N PRO A 160 13.05 24.44 14.59
CA PRO A 160 12.75 23.90 13.28
C PRO A 160 11.35 24.38 12.86
N THR A 161 11.29 25.04 11.71
CA THR A 161 10.04 25.45 11.09
C THR A 161 9.33 24.17 10.64
N ASN A 162 8.04 24.03 10.98
CA ASN A 162 7.24 22.91 10.50
C ASN A 162 7.17 22.98 8.96
N THR A 163 7.84 22.05 8.29
CA THR A 163 7.63 21.83 6.84
C THR A 163 6.18 21.37 6.66
N PRO A 164 5.40 21.98 5.76
CA PRO A 164 4.03 21.53 5.50
C PRO A 164 4.04 20.07 5.06
N THR A 165 3.17 19.26 5.68
CA THR A 165 2.94 17.89 5.25
C THR A 165 2.31 17.91 3.85
N PRO A 166 2.77 17.08 2.91
CA PRO A 166 2.10 16.96 1.63
C PRO A 166 0.62 16.61 1.81
N VAL A 167 -0.24 17.19 0.98
CA VAL A 167 -1.68 16.99 1.02
C VAL A 167 -2.08 16.10 -0.15
N ASP A 168 -2.96 15.13 0.13
CA ASP A 168 -3.60 14.26 -0.84
C ASP A 168 -4.85 14.99 -1.38
N ASP A 169 -4.76 15.52 -2.61
CA ASP A 169 -5.76 16.39 -3.23
C ASP A 169 -6.39 15.79 -4.51
N LYS A 170 -5.96 14.59 -4.91
CA LYS A 170 -6.44 13.95 -6.13
C LYS A 170 -7.48 12.90 -5.79
N ALA A 171 -8.51 12.83 -6.63
CA ALA A 171 -9.53 11.81 -6.49
C ALA A 171 -9.03 10.47 -7.06
N PRO A 172 -9.46 9.34 -6.48
CA PRO A 172 -9.11 8.03 -6.99
C PRO A 172 -9.74 7.79 -8.36
N GLY A 173 -9.07 7.04 -9.23
CA GLY A 173 -9.62 6.48 -10.45
C GLY A 173 -10.34 5.17 -10.20
N VAL A 174 -11.42 4.90 -10.96
CA VAL A 174 -12.13 3.62 -10.94
C VAL A 174 -12.37 3.17 -12.38
N SER A 175 -11.94 1.96 -12.71
CA SER A 175 -12.06 1.36 -14.04
C SER A 175 -12.29 -0.16 -13.96
N GLY A 176 -12.66 -0.78 -15.07
CA GLY A 176 -12.96 -2.21 -15.12
C GLY A 176 -14.25 -2.57 -14.37
N GLY A 177 -14.27 -3.72 -13.71
CA GLY A 177 -15.46 -4.28 -13.07
C GLY A 177 -16.22 -5.23 -13.99
N ALA A 178 -15.89 -6.52 -13.91
CA ALA A 178 -16.69 -7.57 -14.54
C ALA A 178 -17.89 -7.89 -13.65
N MET A 179 -19.09 -7.77 -14.20
CA MET A 179 -20.36 -8.00 -13.51
C MET A 179 -20.94 -9.36 -13.87
N ASP A 180 -21.42 -10.10 -12.86
CA ASP A 180 -22.16 -11.35 -13.01
C ASP A 180 -23.45 -11.29 -12.17
N PRO A 181 -24.64 -11.33 -12.79
CA PRO A 181 -24.88 -11.35 -14.23
C PRO A 181 -24.44 -10.04 -14.94
N PRO A 182 -24.15 -10.10 -16.25
CA PRO A 182 -23.79 -8.92 -17.03
C PRO A 182 -24.97 -7.93 -17.13
N PRO A 183 -24.70 -6.63 -17.37
CA PRO A 183 -25.73 -5.62 -17.59
C PRO A 183 -26.77 -6.05 -18.63
N GLY A 184 -28.04 -5.79 -18.33
CA GLY A 184 -29.17 -6.16 -19.19
C GLY A 184 -30.42 -6.60 -18.43
N ASP A 185 -31.26 -7.38 -19.10
CA ASP A 185 -32.53 -7.87 -18.56
C ASP A 185 -32.29 -9.08 -17.64
N LEU A 186 -32.62 -8.93 -16.37
CA LEU A 186 -32.38 -9.94 -15.35
C LEU A 186 -33.48 -10.98 -15.30
N GLY A 187 -34.70 -10.65 -15.73
CA GLY A 187 -35.86 -11.56 -15.70
C GLY A 187 -36.27 -12.09 -14.31
N VAL A 188 -35.55 -11.71 -13.24
CA VAL A 188 -35.76 -12.14 -11.86
C VAL A 188 -35.78 -10.94 -10.92
N CYS A 189 -36.33 -11.14 -9.72
CA CYS A 189 -36.36 -10.14 -8.66
C CYS A 189 -35.28 -10.40 -7.62
N ALA A 190 -34.79 -9.32 -7.02
CA ALA A 190 -33.69 -9.33 -6.05
C ALA A 190 -32.44 -10.14 -6.48
N PRO A 191 -31.93 -9.99 -7.73
CA PRO A 191 -30.68 -10.62 -8.12
C PRO A 191 -29.52 -10.05 -7.30
N ASN A 192 -28.58 -10.93 -6.95
CA ASN A 192 -27.29 -10.51 -6.45
C ASN A 192 -26.36 -10.26 -7.63
N ILE A 193 -25.78 -9.06 -7.71
CA ILE A 193 -24.80 -8.70 -8.72
C ILE A 193 -23.41 -8.81 -8.12
N ASN A 194 -22.62 -9.76 -8.59
CA ASN A 194 -21.21 -9.88 -8.23
C ASN A 194 -20.37 -8.98 -9.14
N VAL A 195 -19.52 -8.14 -8.55
CA VAL A 195 -18.56 -7.31 -9.28
C VAL A 195 -17.15 -7.76 -8.93
N THR A 196 -16.43 -8.25 -9.92
CA THR A 196 -15.04 -8.70 -9.82
C THR A 196 -14.11 -7.82 -10.65
N ASN A 197 -12.79 -7.89 -10.42
CA ASN A 197 -11.81 -7.17 -11.23
C ASN A 197 -12.07 -5.65 -11.32
N LEU A 198 -12.60 -5.04 -10.26
CA LEU A 198 -12.78 -3.60 -10.20
C LEU A 198 -11.44 -2.95 -9.87
N HIS A 199 -10.87 -2.24 -10.82
CA HIS A 199 -9.58 -1.59 -10.67
C HIS A 199 -9.74 -0.20 -10.09
N VAL A 200 -9.06 0.06 -8.98
CA VAL A 200 -9.09 1.35 -8.29
C VAL A 200 -7.65 1.84 -8.12
N THR A 201 -7.39 3.02 -8.68
CA THR A 201 -6.10 3.69 -8.63
C THR A 201 -6.21 5.01 -7.89
N ASP A 202 -5.13 5.49 -7.30
CA ASP A 202 -5.05 6.80 -6.70
C ASP A 202 -3.65 7.38 -6.94
N PRO A 203 -3.52 8.55 -7.59
CA PRO A 203 -2.22 9.13 -7.87
C PRO A 203 -1.43 9.44 -6.58
N PRO A 204 -0.09 9.43 -6.62
CA PRO A 204 0.70 10.02 -5.55
C PRO A 204 0.36 11.51 -5.38
N ILE A 205 0.21 12.03 -4.16
CA ILE A 205 0.44 11.40 -2.85
C ILE A 205 -0.87 10.84 -2.31
N SER A 206 -0.94 9.52 -2.09
CA SER A 206 -2.13 8.83 -1.58
C SER A 206 -1.90 8.27 -0.18
N TYR A 207 -2.89 8.44 0.70
CA TYR A 207 -2.94 7.77 2.01
C TYR A 207 -3.67 6.41 1.96
N GLY A 208 -4.00 5.97 0.75
CA GLY A 208 -4.76 4.77 0.43
C GLY A 208 -6.27 4.97 0.56
N MET A 209 -6.99 3.88 0.29
CA MET A 209 -8.46 3.92 0.21
C MET A 209 -9.11 3.88 1.59
N GLN A 210 -10.11 4.75 1.79
CA GLN A 210 -10.99 4.69 2.94
C GLN A 210 -12.06 3.62 2.74
N TRP A 211 -12.70 3.60 1.57
CA TRP A 211 -13.63 2.56 1.16
C TRP A 211 -13.84 2.56 -0.35
N VAL A 212 -14.27 1.41 -0.87
CA VAL A 212 -14.82 1.25 -2.21
C VAL A 212 -16.19 0.61 -2.01
N LYS A 213 -17.23 1.10 -2.67
CA LYS A 213 -18.62 0.63 -2.54
C LYS A 213 -19.30 0.57 -3.89
N LEU A 214 -20.26 -0.34 -4.05
CA LEU A 214 -21.24 -0.29 -5.12
C LEU A 214 -22.40 0.60 -4.71
N LYS A 215 -23.01 1.22 -5.71
CA LYS A 215 -24.18 2.09 -5.56
C LYS A 215 -25.14 1.74 -6.68
N TYR A 216 -26.40 1.45 -6.38
CA TYR A 216 -27.44 1.42 -7.41
C TYR A 216 -28.53 2.47 -7.15
N GLN A 217 -29.22 2.83 -8.22
CA GLN A 217 -30.34 3.75 -8.20
C GLN A 217 -31.37 3.29 -9.22
N VAL A 218 -32.61 3.17 -8.78
CA VAL A 218 -33.75 2.88 -9.64
C VAL A 218 -34.22 4.18 -10.31
N GLU A 219 -34.42 4.15 -11.62
CA GLU A 219 -34.94 5.31 -12.35
C GLU A 219 -36.35 5.67 -11.87
N GLY A 220 -36.59 6.97 -11.69
CA GLY A 220 -37.87 7.48 -11.15
C GLY A 220 -37.95 7.50 -9.63
N PHE A 221 -36.92 7.01 -8.92
CA PHE A 221 -36.92 6.95 -7.47
C PHE A 221 -35.77 7.72 -6.82
N SER A 222 -36.06 8.24 -5.63
CA SER A 222 -35.11 8.99 -4.83
C SER A 222 -34.44 8.09 -3.80
N GLY A 223 -33.11 8.20 -3.69
CA GLY A 223 -32.32 7.52 -2.67
C GLY A 223 -31.47 6.40 -3.27
N PRO A 224 -30.16 6.63 -3.46
CA PRO A 224 -29.28 5.55 -3.88
C PRO A 224 -29.05 4.57 -2.73
N ILE A 225 -28.97 3.29 -3.08
CA ILE A 225 -28.65 2.21 -2.15
C ILE A 225 -27.19 1.83 -2.36
N PHE A 226 -26.48 1.61 -1.26
CA PHE A 226 -25.05 1.31 -1.26
C PHE A 226 -24.81 -0.10 -0.74
N SER A 227 -23.83 -0.80 -1.32
CA SER A 227 -23.31 -2.04 -0.73
C SER A 227 -22.50 -1.76 0.52
N ASP A 228 -22.15 -2.84 1.21
CA ASP A 228 -20.98 -2.87 2.08
C ASP A 228 -19.70 -2.54 1.32
N ALA A 229 -18.63 -2.24 2.06
CA ALA A 229 -17.33 -1.96 1.45
C ALA A 229 -16.80 -3.20 0.72
N LEU A 230 -16.37 -3.03 -0.53
CA LEU A 230 -15.76 -4.09 -1.32
C LEU A 230 -14.47 -4.54 -0.68
N ILE A 231 -14.17 -5.82 -0.88
CA ILE A 231 -12.97 -6.47 -0.40
C ILE A 231 -11.85 -6.20 -1.40
N LYS A 232 -10.70 -5.72 -0.90
CA LYS A 232 -9.49 -5.64 -1.70
C LYS A 232 -8.91 -7.04 -1.91
N VAL A 233 -8.85 -7.49 -3.16
CA VAL A 233 -8.36 -8.83 -3.53
C VAL A 233 -6.87 -8.84 -3.80
N SER A 234 -6.34 -7.79 -4.45
CA SER A 234 -4.92 -7.68 -4.78
C SER A 234 -4.46 -6.21 -4.88
N GLY A 235 -3.15 -5.99 -4.93
CA GLY A 235 -2.55 -4.66 -4.98
C GLY A 235 -2.54 -3.89 -3.66
N GLY A 236 -2.30 -2.58 -3.73
CA GLY A 236 -2.19 -1.69 -2.58
C GLY A 236 -1.34 -0.45 -2.87
N PRO A 237 -0.60 0.05 -1.86
CA PRO A 237 0.28 1.20 -2.03
C PRO A 237 1.35 0.93 -3.09
N THR A 238 1.59 1.93 -3.94
CA THR A 238 2.62 1.88 -4.98
C THR A 238 3.92 2.51 -4.50
N GLY A 239 5.05 2.19 -5.15
CA GLY A 239 6.38 2.64 -4.72
C GLY A 239 6.61 4.16 -4.86
N ASP A 240 5.83 4.82 -5.70
CA ASP A 240 5.78 6.27 -5.89
C ASP A 240 4.87 6.98 -4.87
N GLY A 241 4.21 6.25 -3.97
CA GLY A 241 3.33 6.80 -2.95
C GLY A 241 1.88 7.00 -3.39
N GLY A 242 1.45 6.32 -4.46
CA GLY A 242 0.06 6.22 -4.89
C GLY A 242 -0.61 4.94 -4.37
N TRP A 243 -1.73 4.59 -5.00
CA TRP A 243 -2.48 3.37 -4.73
C TRP A 243 -2.89 2.71 -6.04
N ASP A 244 -2.78 1.38 -6.11
CA ASP A 244 -3.25 0.58 -7.23
C ASP A 244 -3.73 -0.78 -6.71
N ALA A 245 -5.02 -1.05 -6.76
CA ALA A 245 -5.59 -2.29 -6.24
C ALA A 245 -6.83 -2.77 -7.00
N ILE A 246 -7.07 -4.08 -6.90
CA ILE A 246 -8.27 -4.74 -7.40
C ILE A 246 -9.24 -5.01 -6.24
N TYR A 247 -10.50 -4.67 -6.45
CA TYR A 247 -11.58 -4.87 -5.52
C TYR A 247 -12.63 -5.83 -6.08
N GLN A 248 -13.31 -6.52 -5.16
CA GLN A 248 -14.43 -7.41 -5.44
C GLN A 248 -15.50 -7.24 -4.35
N GLY A 249 -16.74 -7.38 -4.74
CA GLY A 249 -17.85 -7.50 -3.81
C GLY A 249 -19.14 -7.74 -4.56
N ASP A 250 -20.23 -7.64 -3.84
CA ASP A 250 -21.55 -7.89 -4.38
C ASP A 250 -22.57 -6.88 -3.85
N ILE A 251 -23.67 -6.77 -4.56
CA ILE A 251 -24.79 -5.93 -4.17
C ILE A 251 -26.09 -6.62 -4.59
N VAL A 252 -27.01 -6.73 -3.64
CA VAL A 252 -28.34 -7.26 -3.89
C VAL A 252 -29.25 -6.10 -4.28
N PHE A 253 -29.98 -6.24 -5.39
CA PHE A 253 -31.02 -5.29 -5.77
C PHE A 253 -32.28 -5.53 -4.94
N GLU A 254 -32.27 -5.08 -3.69
CA GLU A 254 -33.45 -5.11 -2.85
C GLU A 254 -34.43 -4.03 -3.29
N ILE A 255 -35.63 -4.47 -3.68
CA ILE A 255 -36.77 -3.58 -3.90
C ILE A 255 -37.79 -3.96 -2.86
N ASP A 256 -38.13 -2.98 -2.02
CA ASP A 256 -39.24 -3.11 -1.10
C ASP A 256 -40.50 -3.40 -1.92
N THR A 257 -41.13 -4.55 -1.71
CA THR A 257 -42.39 -4.93 -2.36
C THR A 257 -43.54 -3.98 -1.99
N ALA A 258 -43.37 -3.13 -0.97
CA ALA A 258 -44.30 -2.03 -0.67
C ALA A 258 -44.14 -0.83 -1.60
N TRP A 259 -43.10 -0.79 -2.46
CA TRP A 259 -43.12 0.10 -3.61
C TRP A 259 -44.20 -0.36 -4.58
N ASP A 260 -45.11 0.54 -4.89
CA ASP A 260 -45.94 0.48 -6.09
C ASP A 260 -45.03 0.94 -7.25
N PRO A 261 -44.39 0.02 -8.01
CA PRO A 261 -43.56 0.45 -9.13
C PRO A 261 -44.42 1.29 -10.08
N PRO A 262 -43.86 2.33 -10.74
CA PRO A 262 -44.61 3.20 -11.63
C PRO A 262 -45.08 2.40 -12.86
N GLY A 263 -46.22 1.72 -12.73
CA GLY A 263 -46.84 0.89 -13.75
C GLY A 263 -46.36 -0.56 -13.78
N SER A 264 -47.11 -1.40 -14.48
CA SER A 264 -46.83 -2.82 -14.74
C SER A 264 -45.62 -3.08 -15.66
N GLY A 265 -44.77 -2.07 -15.86
CA GLY A 265 -43.65 -2.08 -16.79
C GLY A 265 -42.34 -2.47 -16.13
N LYS A 266 -41.40 -2.98 -16.93
CA LYS A 266 -40.01 -3.14 -16.50
C LYS A 266 -39.42 -1.78 -16.11
N PHE A 267 -38.59 -1.75 -15.08
CA PHE A 267 -37.91 -0.52 -14.66
C PHE A 267 -36.39 -0.68 -14.72
N GLN A 268 -35.71 0.45 -14.90
CA GLN A 268 -34.27 0.52 -15.09
C GLN A 268 -33.55 0.80 -13.78
N ILE A 269 -32.41 0.14 -13.60
CA ILE A 269 -31.51 0.27 -12.47
C ILE A 269 -30.14 0.57 -13.00
N ASN A 270 -29.59 1.68 -12.55
CA ASN A 270 -28.24 2.07 -12.90
C ASN A 270 -27.30 1.64 -11.77
N LEU A 271 -26.19 0.99 -12.11
CA LEU A 271 -25.16 0.54 -11.18
C LEU A 271 -23.88 1.36 -11.35
N TRP A 272 -23.31 1.80 -10.23
CA TRP A 272 -22.05 2.54 -10.16
C TRP A 272 -21.10 1.94 -9.14
N ALA A 273 -19.81 2.12 -9.38
CA ALA A 273 -18.76 1.97 -8.39
C ALA A 273 -18.39 3.33 -7.82
N ARG A 274 -18.20 3.41 -6.50
CA ARG A 274 -17.80 4.63 -5.80
C ARG A 274 -16.59 4.34 -4.93
N ALA A 275 -15.58 5.18 -5.03
CA ALA A 275 -14.32 5.04 -4.30
C ALA A 275 -14.04 6.33 -3.54
N ARG A 276 -13.57 6.19 -2.29
CA ARG A 276 -13.15 7.32 -1.45
C ARG A 276 -11.78 7.04 -0.86
N ASP A 277 -10.84 7.94 -1.08
CA ASP A 277 -9.52 7.88 -0.46
C ASP A 277 -9.56 8.40 0.99
N LYS A 278 -8.44 8.29 1.72
CA LYS A 278 -8.32 8.85 3.07
C LYS A 278 -8.07 10.36 3.10
N GLY A 279 -7.71 10.97 1.97
CA GLY A 279 -7.69 12.43 1.79
C GLY A 279 -9.11 13.03 1.80
N GLY A 280 -10.13 12.21 1.59
CA GLY A 280 -11.53 12.58 1.52
C GLY A 280 -12.02 12.86 0.11
N ASN A 281 -11.21 12.63 -0.92
CA ASN A 281 -11.64 12.78 -2.30
C ASN A 281 -12.41 11.53 -2.74
N GLU A 282 -13.40 11.74 -3.62
CA GLU A 282 -14.33 10.70 -4.03
C GLU A 282 -14.51 10.70 -5.55
N THR A 283 -14.64 9.51 -6.10
CA THR A 283 -14.99 9.29 -7.51
C THR A 283 -16.16 8.32 -7.61
N THR A 284 -17.02 8.56 -8.59
CA THR A 284 -18.10 7.63 -8.97
C THR A 284 -17.95 7.28 -10.44
N SER A 285 -17.98 6.00 -10.77
CA SER A 285 -17.87 5.47 -12.13
C SER A 285 -19.08 4.60 -12.45
N PHE A 286 -19.67 4.76 -13.63
CA PHE A 286 -20.81 3.97 -14.08
C PHE A 286 -20.33 2.60 -14.55
N LEU A 287 -20.98 1.54 -14.08
CA LEU A 287 -20.64 0.16 -14.45
C LEU A 287 -21.60 -0.37 -15.52
N GLY A 288 -22.90 -0.16 -15.36
CA GLY A 288 -23.90 -0.63 -16.31
C GLY A 288 -25.33 -0.42 -15.85
N ASP A 289 -26.27 -0.65 -16.76
CA ASP A 289 -27.71 -0.60 -16.55
C ASP A 289 -28.32 -2.01 -16.55
N TYR A 290 -29.34 -2.17 -15.70
CA TYR A 290 -30.07 -3.41 -15.54
C TYR A 290 -31.56 -3.14 -15.65
N THR A 291 -32.27 -4.07 -16.27
CA THR A 291 -33.72 -4.03 -16.37
C THR A 291 -34.30 -5.15 -15.50
N MET A 292 -35.22 -4.79 -14.60
CA MET A 292 -35.94 -5.75 -13.76
C MET A 292 -37.42 -5.84 -14.16
N PRO A 293 -38.08 -6.99 -13.91
CA PRO A 293 -39.49 -7.16 -14.23
C PRO A 293 -40.39 -6.25 -13.37
N GLY A 294 -41.51 -5.80 -13.94
CA GLY A 294 -42.44 -4.87 -13.28
C GLY A 294 -43.30 -5.48 -12.17
N SER A 295 -43.32 -6.81 -12.05
CA SER A 295 -44.02 -7.52 -10.98
C SER A 295 -43.12 -8.60 -10.41
N CYS A 296 -42.77 -8.45 -9.13
CA CYS A 296 -42.06 -9.45 -8.35
C CYS A 296 -43.02 -10.36 -7.56
N ALA A 297 -44.25 -10.52 -8.05
CA ALA A 297 -45.26 -11.33 -7.38
C ALA A 297 -44.77 -12.78 -7.30
N GLU A 298 -44.76 -13.32 -6.08
CA GLU A 298 -44.37 -14.68 -5.73
C GLU A 298 -45.00 -15.69 -6.72
N GLU A 299 -44.17 -16.34 -7.54
CA GLU A 299 -44.49 -17.66 -8.10
C GLU A 299 -44.08 -18.76 -7.11
#